data_AF-B8JEK7-F1
#
_entry.id   AF-B8JEK7-F1
#
_cell.length_a   1.000
_cell.length_b   1.000
_cell.length_c   1.000
_cell.angle_alpha   90.00
_cell.angle_beta   90.00
_cell.angle_gamma   90.00
#
_symmetry.space_group_name_H-M   'P 1'
#
loop_
_entity.id
_entity.type
_entity.pdbx_description
1 polymer ?
#
loop_
_entity_poly.entity_id
_entity_poly.type
_entity_poly.pdbx_seq_one_letter_code
_entity_poly.pdbx_strand_id
1 'polypeptide(L)'
;MRRLAVCALALSAACAGARRAPPSAAQVAFAPGEPVPGPAERDLAGKNDEELAALGAAAGQAGDLERAAAAWARLADAFPGSPRAPEARLRAGLAYQRAGAWRLALERFRARAAGPGDAAGALEAEFGAAECRYHLGELDEAAAALAALAGRPGLEPAARIRALALHGVVERDAGRAADAERSLRLAVARFEEASAAERLEPYFAAQAQYYLGELYRDRVAAVRLDPSTGDADALHGALERKSEALLSAQGEYLRAIRLGDARWAVAAGARVGELYDGLRRELLEAPLPPGLDAARADAYRAELRGQVAVLASKAASAYEQTLDWARRAGVDDPALLDGAREALSRLEQAAAGEAPAR
;
A
#
# COMPACT_ATOMS: atom_id res chain seq x y z
N MET A 1 -1.49 39.82 53.02
CA MET A 1 -0.55 40.93 52.76
C MET A 1 -0.30 40.99 51.26
N ARG A 2 -0.71 42.08 50.56
CA ARG A 2 0.15 42.98 49.74
C ARG A 2 1.38 42.31 49.09
N ARG A 3 1.81 42.55 47.85
CA ARG A 3 1.43 43.29 46.62
C ARG A 3 2.72 43.22 45.76
N LEU A 4 2.60 43.28 44.42
CA LEU A 4 3.60 43.82 43.45
C LEU A 4 4.91 43.01 43.25
N ALA A 5 5.31 42.56 42.06
CA ALA A 5 5.51 43.20 40.74
C ALA A 5 6.77 44.08 40.63
N VAL A 6 7.46 43.88 39.50
CA VAL A 6 8.26 44.83 38.69
C VAL A 6 9.79 44.61 38.62
N CYS A 7 10.19 44.40 37.36
CA CYS A 7 11.41 44.75 36.62
C CYS A 7 12.52 45.54 37.31
N ALA A 8 13.76 45.18 36.96
CA ALA A 8 14.85 46.15 36.79
C ALA A 8 15.73 45.75 35.62
N LEU A 9 16.05 46.75 34.80
CA LEU A 9 16.76 46.70 33.54
C LEU A 9 18.24 46.36 33.69
N ALA A 10 18.76 45.88 32.56
CA ALA A 10 20.14 45.78 32.13
C ALA A 10 21.08 46.91 32.60
N LEU A 11 22.30 46.51 32.92
CA LEU A 11 23.51 47.31 32.72
C LEU A 11 24.54 46.46 31.96
N SER A 12 24.77 46.88 30.72
CA SER A 12 25.79 46.39 29.81
C SER A 12 27.16 46.92 30.22
N ALA A 13 28.10 46.02 30.50
CA ALA A 13 29.53 46.31 30.48
C ALA A 13 30.14 45.57 29.29
N ALA A 14 30.37 46.32 28.21
CA ALA A 14 31.02 45.85 27.00
C ALA A 14 32.52 45.60 27.27
N CYS A 15 32.92 44.33 27.28
CA CYS A 15 34.32 43.95 27.11
C CYS A 15 34.56 43.68 25.61
N ALA A 16 35.27 44.60 24.96
CA ALA A 16 35.79 44.45 23.61
C ALA A 16 36.88 43.37 23.59
N GLY A 17 36.46 42.11 23.53
CA GLY A 17 37.32 40.99 23.16
C GLY A 17 37.30 40.84 21.64
N ALA A 18 38.41 41.14 20.98
CA ALA A 18 38.61 40.87 19.56
C ALA A 18 38.44 39.36 19.30
N ARG A 19 37.24 38.94 18.89
CA ARG A 19 37.01 37.59 18.38
C ARG A 19 37.72 37.50 17.04
N ARG A 20 38.85 36.78 17.00
CA ARG A 20 39.38 36.24 15.74
C ARG A 20 38.25 35.43 15.11
N ALA A 21 37.78 35.86 13.95
CA ALA A 21 36.91 35.03 13.13
C ALA A 21 37.63 33.69 12.89
N PRO A 22 36.97 32.54 13.07
CA PRO A 22 37.55 31.27 12.64
C PRO A 22 37.88 31.41 11.15
N PRO A 23 39.03 30.88 10.67
CA PRO A 23 39.31 30.87 9.25
C PRO A 23 38.12 30.19 8.56
N SER A 24 37.55 30.85 7.55
CA SER A 24 36.48 30.25 6.76
C SER A 24 36.98 28.90 6.30
N ALA A 25 36.33 27.82 6.74
CA ALA A 25 36.59 26.51 6.17
C ALA A 25 36.36 26.69 4.66
N ALA A 26 37.44 26.67 3.89
CA ALA A 26 37.35 26.68 2.45
C ALA A 26 36.51 25.45 2.11
N GLN A 27 35.25 25.68 1.73
CA GLN A 27 34.41 24.63 1.19
C GLN A 27 35.15 24.16 -0.05
N VAL A 28 35.80 23.01 0.06
CA VAL A 28 36.34 22.30 -1.10
C VAL A 28 35.11 21.87 -1.89
N ALA A 29 34.70 22.72 -2.83
CA ALA A 29 33.72 22.37 -3.83
C ALA A 29 34.36 21.30 -4.70
N PHE A 30 34.01 20.04 -4.45
CA PHE A 30 34.22 19.00 -5.44
C PHE A 30 33.38 19.39 -6.64
N ALA A 31 34.03 19.79 -7.74
CA ALA A 31 33.36 19.85 -9.02
C ALA A 31 32.71 18.47 -9.23
N PRO A 32 31.42 18.38 -9.61
CA PRO A 32 30.80 17.10 -9.90
C PRO A 32 31.66 16.42 -10.96
N GLY A 33 32.41 15.41 -10.55
CA GLY A 33 33.17 14.58 -11.48
C GLY A 33 32.18 13.96 -12.45
N GLU A 34 32.55 13.88 -13.72
CA GLU A 34 31.76 13.11 -14.67
C GLU A 34 31.56 11.70 -14.09
N PRO A 35 30.31 11.21 -13.99
CA PRO A 35 30.07 9.89 -13.42
C PRO A 35 30.86 8.87 -14.23
N VAL A 36 31.82 8.21 -13.58
CA VAL A 36 32.61 7.15 -14.23
C VAL A 36 31.65 6.00 -14.52
N PRO A 37 31.47 5.61 -15.78
CA PRO A 37 30.46 4.63 -16.12
C PRO A 37 30.77 3.28 -15.45
N GLY A 38 29.73 2.72 -14.84
CA GLY A 38 29.80 1.40 -14.23
C GLY A 38 30.22 0.32 -15.26
N PRO A 39 30.69 -0.85 -14.81
CA PRO A 39 31.07 -1.94 -15.74
C PRO A 39 29.97 -2.30 -16.75
N ALA A 40 28.69 -2.24 -16.35
CA ALA A 40 27.55 -2.45 -17.24
C ALA A 40 27.43 -1.36 -18.31
N GLU A 41 27.64 -0.08 -17.96
CA GLU A 41 27.54 1.04 -18.91
C GLU A 41 28.68 1.03 -19.94
N ARG A 42 29.86 0.51 -19.57
CA ARG A 42 30.98 0.31 -20.50
C ARG A 42 30.68 -0.76 -21.55
N ASP A 43 30.01 -1.85 -21.17
CA ASP A 43 29.62 -2.93 -22.09
C ASP A 43 28.51 -2.50 -23.07
N LEU A 44 27.72 -1.50 -22.70
CA LEU A 44 26.70 -0.90 -23.56
C LEU A 44 27.27 0.19 -24.50
N ALA A 45 28.51 0.61 -24.31
CA ALA A 45 29.14 1.64 -25.13
C ALA A 45 29.39 1.14 -26.56
N GLY A 46 29.18 2.02 -27.54
CA GLY A 46 29.39 1.71 -28.96
C GLY A 46 28.35 0.77 -29.60
N LYS A 47 27.37 0.27 -28.85
CA LYS A 47 26.26 -0.54 -29.37
C LYS A 47 25.26 0.28 -30.17
N ASN A 48 24.74 -0.30 -31.25
CA ASN A 48 23.64 0.29 -32.02
C ASN A 48 22.28 0.07 -31.34
N ASP A 49 21.21 0.63 -31.90
CA ASP A 49 19.87 0.56 -31.31
C ASP A 49 19.30 -0.87 -31.26
N GLU A 50 19.58 -1.71 -32.24
CA GLU A 50 19.15 -3.11 -32.28
C GLU A 50 19.89 -3.97 -31.23
N GLU A 51 21.20 -3.82 -31.11
CA GLU A 51 22.01 -4.51 -30.10
C GLU A 51 21.57 -4.11 -28.69
N LEU A 52 21.33 -2.82 -28.44
CA LEU A 52 20.84 -2.34 -27.15
C LEU A 52 19.45 -2.89 -26.82
N ALA A 53 18.58 -3.00 -27.82
CA ALA A 53 17.25 -3.60 -27.63
C ALA A 53 17.36 -5.08 -27.26
N ALA A 54 18.22 -5.83 -27.96
CA ALA A 54 18.45 -7.25 -27.68
C ALA A 54 19.03 -7.46 -26.27
N LEU A 55 20.02 -6.64 -25.88
CA LEU A 55 20.62 -6.68 -24.55
C LEU A 55 19.62 -6.33 -23.45
N GLY A 56 18.80 -5.29 -23.65
CA GLY A 56 17.76 -4.90 -22.71
C GLY A 56 16.69 -5.97 -22.52
N ALA A 57 16.27 -6.62 -23.61
CA ALA A 57 15.33 -7.73 -23.57
C ALA A 57 15.92 -8.96 -22.84
N ALA A 58 17.15 -9.35 -23.18
CA ALA A 58 17.83 -10.49 -22.57
C ALA A 58 18.07 -10.28 -21.07
N ALA A 59 18.56 -9.11 -20.66
CA ALA A 59 18.75 -8.76 -19.26
C ALA A 59 17.41 -8.78 -18.50
N GLY A 60 16.34 -8.26 -19.10
CA GLY A 60 15.00 -8.27 -18.51
C GLY A 60 14.45 -9.69 -18.28
N GLN A 61 14.71 -10.61 -19.21
CA GLN A 61 14.35 -12.03 -19.07
C GLN A 61 15.19 -12.74 -17.99
N ALA A 62 16.46 -12.37 -17.87
CA ALA A 62 17.35 -12.88 -16.83
C ALA A 62 17.06 -12.30 -15.43
N GLY A 63 16.16 -11.31 -15.32
CA GLY A 63 15.88 -10.63 -14.06
C GLY A 63 16.94 -9.60 -13.65
N ASP A 64 17.92 -9.32 -14.52
CA ASP A 64 18.90 -8.25 -14.31
C ASP A 64 18.27 -6.89 -14.68
N LEU A 65 17.50 -6.36 -13.73
CA LEU A 65 16.70 -5.16 -13.92
C LEU A 65 17.55 -3.91 -14.14
N GLU A 66 18.71 -3.82 -13.48
CA GLU A 66 19.63 -2.69 -13.61
C GLU A 66 20.22 -2.64 -15.01
N ARG A 67 20.73 -3.78 -15.51
CA ARG A 67 21.27 -3.87 -16.87
C ARG A 67 20.20 -3.68 -17.93
N ALA A 68 19.00 -4.22 -17.72
CA ALA A 68 17.87 -4.02 -18.61
C ALA A 68 17.52 -2.52 -18.72
N ALA A 69 17.38 -1.84 -17.57
CA ALA A 69 17.08 -0.42 -17.53
C ALA A 69 18.16 0.41 -18.23
N ALA A 70 19.44 0.13 -17.97
CA ALA A 70 20.56 0.84 -18.59
C ALA A 70 20.59 0.67 -20.12
N ALA A 71 20.36 -0.54 -20.64
CA ALA A 71 20.35 -0.81 -22.07
C ALA A 71 19.20 -0.08 -22.79
N TRP A 72 17.98 -0.16 -22.24
CA TRP A 72 16.82 0.52 -22.79
C TRP A 72 16.92 2.05 -22.68
N ALA A 73 17.40 2.56 -21.55
CA ALA A 73 17.66 3.98 -21.35
C ALA A 73 18.66 4.51 -22.39
N ARG A 74 19.79 3.82 -22.57
CA ARG A 74 20.81 4.20 -23.55
C ARG A 74 20.27 4.18 -24.98
N LEU A 75 19.44 3.20 -25.33
CA LEU A 75 18.78 3.17 -26.65
C LEU A 75 17.94 4.44 -26.85
N ALA A 76 17.07 4.75 -25.90
CA ALA A 76 16.18 5.90 -25.98
C ALA A 76 16.91 7.25 -26.04
N ASP A 77 18.06 7.35 -25.36
CA ASP A 77 18.84 8.59 -25.21
C ASP A 77 19.83 8.79 -26.37
N ALA A 78 20.54 7.74 -26.79
CA ALA A 78 21.54 7.82 -27.85
C ALA A 78 20.93 7.75 -29.26
N PHE A 79 19.75 7.13 -29.40
CA PHE A 79 19.07 6.94 -30.69
C PHE A 79 17.62 7.47 -30.66
N PRO A 80 17.39 8.77 -30.37
CA PRO A 80 16.04 9.30 -30.17
C PRO A 80 15.15 9.23 -31.42
N GLY A 81 15.74 9.16 -32.62
CA GLY A 81 15.04 8.98 -33.90
C GLY A 81 14.83 7.52 -34.32
N SER A 82 15.33 6.54 -33.55
CA SER A 82 15.06 5.13 -33.83
C SER A 82 13.57 4.83 -33.68
N PRO A 83 12.98 3.99 -34.56
CA PRO A 83 11.61 3.51 -34.37
C PRO A 83 11.42 2.72 -33.06
N ARG A 84 12.52 2.25 -32.44
CA ARG A 84 12.51 1.54 -31.15
C ARG A 84 12.55 2.48 -29.94
N ALA A 85 12.85 3.77 -30.14
CA ALA A 85 13.03 4.71 -29.04
C ALA A 85 11.80 4.87 -28.13
N PRO A 86 10.54 4.92 -28.64
CA PRO A 86 9.36 4.99 -27.79
C PRO A 86 9.23 3.74 -26.90
N GLU A 87 9.33 2.55 -27.47
CA GLU A 87 9.26 1.31 -26.70
C GLU A 87 10.42 1.21 -25.68
N ALA A 88 11.62 1.64 -26.07
CA ALA A 88 12.76 1.68 -25.17
C ALA A 88 12.53 2.59 -23.96
N ARG A 89 11.89 3.75 -24.12
CA ARG A 89 11.52 4.61 -22.97
C ARG A 89 10.54 3.91 -22.03
N LEU A 90 9.52 3.24 -22.59
CA LEU A 90 8.55 2.48 -21.79
C LEU A 90 9.24 1.34 -21.03
N ARG A 91 10.07 0.54 -21.72
CA ARG A 91 10.80 -0.58 -21.12
C ARG A 91 11.83 -0.16 -20.09
N ALA A 92 12.52 0.96 -20.31
CA ALA A 92 13.41 1.55 -19.30
C ALA A 92 12.61 1.94 -18.04
N GLY A 93 11.46 2.61 -18.21
CA GLY A 93 10.57 2.95 -17.10
C GLY A 93 10.14 1.72 -16.29
N LEU A 94 9.65 0.67 -16.96
CA LEU A 94 9.23 -0.58 -16.32
C LEU A 94 10.39 -1.29 -15.61
N ALA A 95 11.58 -1.31 -16.20
CA ALA A 95 12.76 -1.91 -15.59
C ALA A 95 13.21 -1.15 -14.33
N TYR A 96 13.27 0.19 -14.39
CA TYR A 96 13.55 1.03 -13.22
C TYR A 96 12.48 0.87 -12.12
N GLN A 97 11.20 0.78 -12.49
CA GLN A 97 10.10 0.57 -11.56
C GLN A 97 10.26 -0.75 -10.80
N ARG A 98 10.52 -1.86 -11.51
CA ARG A 98 10.77 -3.17 -10.90
C ARG A 98 12.03 -3.18 -10.03
N ALA A 99 13.02 -2.36 -10.35
CA ALA A 99 14.23 -2.18 -9.55
C ALA A 99 14.05 -1.25 -8.34
N GLY A 100 12.87 -0.63 -8.17
CA GLY A 100 12.61 0.34 -7.11
C GLY A 100 13.24 1.72 -7.35
N ALA A 101 13.77 1.98 -8.55
CA ALA A 101 14.35 3.26 -8.95
C ALA A 101 13.26 4.25 -9.40
N TRP A 102 12.31 4.55 -8.51
CA TRP A 102 11.05 5.25 -8.82
C TRP A 102 11.25 6.61 -9.51
N ARG A 103 12.27 7.38 -9.13
CA ARG A 103 12.53 8.71 -9.73
C ARG A 103 13.01 8.60 -11.18
N LEU A 104 13.89 7.63 -11.47
CA LEU A 104 14.33 7.36 -12.84
C LEU A 104 13.18 6.81 -13.68
N ALA A 105 12.39 5.88 -13.12
CA ALA A 105 11.20 5.35 -13.79
C ALA A 105 10.22 6.46 -14.19
N LEU A 106 9.92 7.38 -13.26
CA LEU A 106 9.04 8.53 -13.48
C LEU A 106 9.54 9.42 -14.64
N GLU A 107 10.84 9.69 -14.71
CA GLU A 107 11.43 10.46 -15.82
C GLU A 107 11.20 9.77 -17.16
N ARG A 108 11.48 8.46 -17.24
CA ARG A 108 11.31 7.67 -18.47
C ARG A 108 9.85 7.59 -18.90
N PHE A 109 8.93 7.40 -17.96
CA PHE A 109 7.50 7.38 -18.23
C PHE A 109 6.97 8.74 -18.69
N ARG A 110 7.36 9.84 -18.03
CA ARG A 110 6.99 11.20 -18.50
C ARG A 110 7.49 11.46 -19.92
N ALA A 111 8.72 11.07 -20.22
CA ALA A 111 9.28 11.19 -21.56
C ALA A 111 8.53 10.32 -22.59
N ARG A 112 8.10 9.11 -22.22
CA ARG A 112 7.28 8.25 -23.10
C ARG A 112 5.86 8.80 -23.31
N ALA A 113 5.24 9.36 -22.29
CA ALA A 113 3.88 9.89 -22.36
C ALA A 113 3.81 11.20 -23.18
N ALA A 114 4.83 12.06 -23.09
CA ALA A 114 4.90 13.33 -23.83
C ALA A 114 5.54 13.22 -25.22
N GLY A 115 6.31 12.16 -25.47
CA GLY A 115 7.07 11.96 -26.70
C GLY A 115 6.29 11.26 -27.83
N PRO A 116 6.92 11.08 -29.00
CA PRO A 116 6.32 10.35 -30.12
C PRO A 116 6.12 8.86 -29.75
N GLY A 117 5.06 8.26 -30.29
CA GLY A 117 4.74 6.85 -30.11
C GLY A 117 3.25 6.57 -30.29
N ASP A 118 2.86 5.32 -30.10
CA ASP A 118 1.45 4.90 -30.10
C ASP A 118 0.75 5.34 -28.80
N ALA A 119 -0.59 5.43 -28.87
CA ALA A 119 -1.42 5.88 -27.75
C ALA A 119 -1.47 4.87 -26.59
N ALA A 120 -1.35 3.57 -26.87
CA ALA A 120 -1.42 2.53 -25.84
C ALA A 120 -0.18 2.58 -24.93
N GLY A 121 1.02 2.69 -25.51
CA GLY A 121 2.25 2.86 -24.75
C GLY A 121 2.36 4.23 -24.06
N ALA A 122 1.70 5.27 -24.60
CA ALA A 122 1.59 6.55 -23.90
C ALA A 122 0.71 6.41 -22.64
N LEU A 123 -0.47 5.77 -22.78
CA LEU A 123 -1.37 5.49 -21.66
C LEU A 123 -0.72 4.63 -20.58
N GLU A 124 0.01 3.57 -20.96
CA GLU A 124 0.73 2.74 -19.98
C GLU A 124 1.81 3.55 -19.25
N ALA A 125 2.51 4.44 -19.96
CA ALA A 125 3.48 5.33 -19.32
C ALA A 125 2.81 6.34 -18.38
N GLU A 126 1.61 6.83 -18.68
CA GLU A 126 0.86 7.69 -17.76
C GLU A 126 0.49 6.96 -16.46
N PHE A 127 0.04 5.69 -16.55
CA PHE A 127 -0.18 4.86 -15.36
C PHE A 127 1.11 4.60 -14.58
N GLY A 128 2.20 4.21 -15.27
CA GLY A 128 3.50 4.01 -14.63
C GLY A 128 4.02 5.27 -13.94
N ALA A 129 3.82 6.45 -14.54
CA ALA A 129 4.17 7.72 -13.92
C ALA A 129 3.34 8.02 -12.66
N ALA A 130 2.03 7.72 -12.66
CA ALA A 130 1.20 7.86 -11.48
C ALA A 130 1.63 6.91 -10.34
N GLU A 131 1.95 5.66 -10.67
CA GLU A 131 2.46 4.68 -9.70
C GLU A 131 3.83 5.09 -9.13
N CYS A 132 4.74 5.61 -9.96
CA CYS A 132 6.02 6.11 -9.47
C CYS A 132 5.85 7.29 -8.51
N ARG A 133 4.91 8.21 -8.80
CA ARG A 133 4.58 9.33 -7.89
C ARG A 133 4.05 8.81 -6.55
N TYR A 134 3.17 7.82 -6.57
CA TYR A 134 2.66 7.17 -5.36
C TYR A 134 3.82 6.62 -4.49
N HIS A 135 4.74 5.86 -5.08
CA HIS A 135 5.90 5.31 -4.34
C HIS A 135 6.92 6.37 -3.89
N LEU A 136 6.94 7.54 -4.52
CA LEU A 136 7.74 8.69 -4.10
C LEU A 136 7.07 9.51 -2.98
N GLY A 137 5.83 9.18 -2.60
CA GLY A 137 5.04 9.94 -1.63
C GLY A 137 4.39 11.21 -2.20
N GLU A 138 4.46 11.41 -3.52
CA GLU A 138 3.81 12.50 -4.25
C GLU A 138 2.32 12.19 -4.46
N LEU A 139 1.58 12.00 -3.35
CA LEU A 139 0.23 11.45 -3.35
C LEU A 139 -0.79 12.36 -4.03
N ASP A 140 -0.66 13.67 -3.91
CA ASP A 140 -1.57 14.63 -4.54
C ASP A 140 -1.39 14.66 -6.06
N GLU A 141 -0.14 14.62 -6.53
CA GLU A 141 0.18 14.54 -7.95
C GLU A 141 -0.21 13.20 -8.57
N ALA A 142 -0.05 12.10 -7.82
CA ALA A 142 -0.52 10.78 -8.24
C ALA A 142 -2.06 10.76 -8.37
N ALA A 143 -2.76 11.30 -7.37
CA ALA A 143 -4.23 11.37 -7.38
C ALA A 143 -4.73 12.23 -8.56
N ALA A 144 -4.17 13.42 -8.73
CA ALA A 144 -4.55 14.32 -9.83
C ALA A 144 -4.33 13.68 -11.21
N ALA A 145 -3.22 12.97 -11.41
CA ALA A 145 -2.94 12.26 -12.66
C ALA A 145 -3.97 11.15 -12.94
N LEU A 146 -4.31 10.35 -11.92
CA LEU A 146 -5.28 9.26 -12.07
C LEU A 146 -6.71 9.78 -12.25
N ALA A 147 -7.09 10.88 -11.58
CA ALA A 147 -8.36 11.55 -11.79
C ALA A 147 -8.49 12.09 -13.23
N ALA A 148 -7.42 12.70 -13.76
CA ALA A 148 -7.39 13.18 -15.14
C ALA A 148 -7.53 12.03 -16.16
N LEU A 149 -6.87 10.90 -15.92
CA LEU A 149 -7.04 9.68 -16.71
C LEU A 149 -8.49 9.17 -16.63
N ALA A 150 -9.02 9.00 -15.42
CA ALA A 150 -10.39 8.53 -15.20
C ALA A 150 -11.47 9.43 -15.82
N GLY A 151 -11.18 10.73 -15.98
CA GLY A 151 -12.05 11.72 -16.64
C GLY A 151 -11.87 11.84 -18.15
N ARG A 152 -10.87 11.17 -18.75
CA ARG A 152 -10.56 11.30 -20.18
C ARG A 152 -11.74 10.83 -21.06
N PRO A 153 -12.26 11.67 -21.97
CA PRO A 153 -13.29 11.26 -22.93
C PRO A 153 -12.78 10.13 -23.83
N GLY A 154 -13.63 9.14 -24.11
CA GLY A 154 -13.27 8.02 -25.00
C GLY A 154 -12.23 7.04 -24.44
N LEU A 155 -11.81 7.18 -23.17
CA LEU A 155 -10.96 6.16 -22.54
C LEU A 155 -11.75 4.85 -22.40
N GLU A 156 -11.13 3.76 -22.87
CA GLU A 156 -11.65 2.40 -22.81
C GLU A 156 -12.10 2.00 -21.40
N PRO A 157 -13.18 1.22 -21.24
CA PRO A 157 -13.74 0.89 -19.93
C PRO A 157 -12.73 0.28 -18.97
N ALA A 158 -11.94 -0.70 -19.42
CA ALA A 158 -10.89 -1.34 -18.60
C ALA A 158 -9.87 -0.32 -18.05
N ALA A 159 -9.41 0.61 -18.87
CA ALA A 159 -8.47 1.64 -18.46
C ALA A 159 -9.12 2.66 -17.50
N ARG A 160 -10.40 2.99 -17.70
CA ARG A 160 -11.14 3.86 -16.78
C ARG A 160 -11.31 3.22 -15.41
N ILE A 161 -11.64 1.93 -15.36
CA ILE A 161 -11.76 1.16 -14.11
C ILE A 161 -10.40 1.09 -13.40
N ARG A 162 -9.30 0.82 -14.12
CA ARG A 162 -7.93 0.89 -13.58
C ARG A 162 -7.63 2.25 -12.96
N ALA A 163 -7.91 3.34 -13.67
CA ALA A 163 -7.66 4.69 -13.18
C ALA A 163 -8.46 5.01 -11.91
N LEU A 164 -9.75 4.66 -11.87
CA LEU A 164 -10.61 4.88 -10.70
C LEU A 164 -10.17 4.05 -9.49
N ALA A 165 -9.84 2.78 -9.70
CA ALA A 165 -9.39 1.88 -8.63
C ALA A 165 -8.09 2.40 -8.01
N LEU A 166 -7.09 2.70 -8.84
CA LEU A 166 -5.81 3.26 -8.37
C LEU A 166 -6.00 4.63 -7.72
N HIS A 167 -6.86 5.51 -8.27
CA HIS A 167 -7.16 6.81 -7.70
C HIS A 167 -7.69 6.68 -6.27
N GLY A 168 -8.66 5.79 -6.05
CA GLY A 168 -9.22 5.54 -4.73
C GLY A 168 -8.21 4.99 -3.73
N VAL A 169 -7.27 4.14 -4.17
CA VAL A 169 -6.17 3.65 -3.32
C VAL A 169 -5.27 4.82 -2.88
N VAL A 170 -4.86 5.67 -3.83
CA VAL A 170 -4.04 6.85 -3.53
C VAL A 170 -4.76 7.82 -2.59
N GLU A 171 -6.06 8.07 -2.81
CA GLU A 171 -6.86 8.92 -1.93
C GLU A 171 -6.94 8.38 -0.50
N ARG A 172 -7.09 7.06 -0.34
CA ARG A 172 -7.10 6.43 0.99
C ARG A 172 -5.77 6.68 1.70
N ASP A 173 -4.66 6.41 1.02
CA ASP A 173 -3.33 6.53 1.61
C ASP A 173 -2.93 7.99 1.86
N ALA A 174 -3.55 8.94 1.14
CA ALA A 174 -3.48 10.37 1.41
C ALA A 174 -4.39 10.83 2.58
N GLY A 175 -5.09 9.91 3.25
CA GLY A 175 -6.00 10.21 4.36
C GLY A 175 -7.37 10.74 3.94
N ARG A 176 -7.71 10.73 2.64
CA ARG A 176 -8.99 11.21 2.09
C ARG A 176 -10.02 10.08 2.00
N ALA A 177 -10.33 9.45 3.13
CA ALA A 177 -11.17 8.25 3.18
C ALA A 177 -12.54 8.39 2.50
N ALA A 178 -13.21 9.54 2.66
CA ALA A 178 -14.52 9.78 2.03
C ALA A 178 -14.42 9.91 0.50
N ASP A 179 -13.31 10.44 -0.02
CA ASP A 179 -13.09 10.60 -1.45
C ASP A 179 -12.73 9.25 -2.07
N ALA A 180 -11.83 8.52 -1.40
CA ALA A 180 -11.46 7.14 -1.73
C ALA A 180 -12.70 6.24 -1.84
N GLU A 181 -13.61 6.28 -0.86
CA GLU A 181 -14.84 5.49 -0.88
C GLU A 181 -15.69 5.77 -2.12
N ARG A 182 -15.79 7.03 -2.55
CA ARG A 182 -16.53 7.40 -3.77
C ARG A 182 -15.83 6.90 -5.03
N SER A 183 -14.51 7.09 -5.14
CA SER A 183 -13.73 6.64 -6.29
C SER A 183 -13.74 5.11 -6.45
N LEU A 184 -13.57 4.37 -5.35
CA LEU A 184 -13.56 2.91 -5.34
C LEU A 184 -14.94 2.33 -5.69
N ARG A 185 -16.03 2.87 -5.12
CA ARG A 185 -17.39 2.46 -5.50
C ARG A 185 -17.68 2.76 -6.96
N LEU A 186 -17.21 3.89 -7.47
CA LEU A 186 -17.35 4.22 -8.89
C LEU A 186 -16.59 3.21 -9.77
N ALA A 187 -15.38 2.80 -9.38
CA ALA A 187 -14.64 1.77 -10.12
C ALA A 187 -15.43 0.45 -10.23
N VAL A 188 -16.01 -0.02 -9.12
CA VAL A 188 -16.85 -1.24 -9.08
C VAL A 188 -18.10 -1.07 -9.94
N ALA A 189 -18.82 0.05 -9.80
CA ALA A 189 -20.02 0.31 -10.59
C ALA A 189 -19.74 0.36 -12.10
N ARG A 190 -18.61 0.97 -12.52
CA ARG A 190 -18.20 0.99 -13.94
C ARG A 190 -17.83 -0.39 -14.46
N PHE A 191 -17.22 -1.23 -13.62
CA PHE A 191 -16.96 -2.61 -13.98
C PHE A 191 -18.24 -3.40 -14.19
N GLU A 192 -19.21 -3.28 -13.27
CA GLU A 192 -20.51 -3.95 -13.39
C GLU A 192 -21.26 -3.50 -14.66
N GLU A 193 -21.29 -2.19 -14.93
CA GLU A 193 -21.90 -1.61 -16.14
C GLU A 193 -21.25 -2.14 -17.41
N ALA A 194 -19.92 -2.06 -17.52
CA ALA A 194 -19.19 -2.46 -18.72
C ALA A 194 -19.19 -3.98 -18.93
N SER A 195 -19.22 -4.78 -17.86
CA SER A 195 -19.28 -6.24 -17.93
C SER A 195 -20.57 -6.78 -18.56
N ALA A 196 -21.62 -5.95 -18.67
CA ALA A 196 -22.83 -6.31 -19.40
C ALA A 196 -22.64 -6.30 -20.93
N ALA A 197 -21.66 -5.54 -21.43
CA ALA A 197 -21.42 -5.35 -22.86
C ALA A 197 -20.18 -6.09 -23.36
N GLU A 198 -19.14 -6.22 -22.53
CA GLU A 198 -17.89 -6.87 -22.90
C GLU A 198 -17.31 -7.71 -21.76
N ARG A 199 -16.43 -8.66 -22.09
CA ARG A 199 -15.73 -9.46 -21.09
C ARG A 199 -14.55 -8.65 -20.56
N LEU A 200 -14.63 -8.25 -19.28
CA LEU A 200 -13.55 -7.57 -18.57
C LEU A 200 -12.87 -8.48 -17.55
N GLU A 201 -11.56 -8.31 -17.40
CA GLU A 201 -10.80 -8.97 -16.34
C GLU A 201 -11.06 -8.25 -15.00
N PRO A 202 -11.37 -8.99 -13.91
CA PRO A 202 -11.89 -8.41 -12.67
C PRO A 202 -10.83 -7.74 -11.80
N TYR A 203 -9.54 -7.82 -12.14
CA TYR A 203 -8.43 -7.44 -11.25
C TYR A 203 -8.61 -6.07 -10.56
N PHE A 204 -8.87 -5.00 -11.32
CA PHE A 204 -9.00 -3.65 -10.75
C PHE A 204 -10.33 -3.42 -10.03
N ALA A 205 -11.40 -4.12 -10.42
CA ALA A 205 -12.65 -4.09 -9.69
C ALA A 205 -12.52 -4.82 -8.35
N ALA A 206 -11.85 -5.96 -8.33
CA ALA A 206 -11.55 -6.73 -7.13
C ALA A 206 -10.60 -5.98 -6.20
N GLN A 207 -9.60 -5.28 -6.74
CA GLN A 207 -8.78 -4.33 -5.99
C GLN A 207 -9.64 -3.24 -5.34
N ALA A 208 -10.48 -2.56 -6.13
CA ALA A 208 -11.31 -1.48 -5.61
C ALA A 208 -12.22 -1.96 -4.47
N GLN A 209 -12.83 -3.13 -4.68
CA GLN A 209 -13.72 -3.79 -3.73
C GLN A 209 -12.98 -4.25 -2.45
N TYR A 210 -11.74 -4.72 -2.56
CA TYR A 210 -10.88 -5.03 -1.42
C TYR A 210 -10.56 -3.77 -0.61
N TYR A 211 -10.19 -2.66 -1.26
CA TYR A 211 -9.85 -1.42 -0.58
C TYR A 211 -11.06 -0.71 0.06
N LEU A 212 -12.28 -0.95 -0.43
CA LEU A 212 -13.50 -0.60 0.33
C LEU A 212 -13.52 -1.31 1.69
N GLY A 213 -13.16 -2.60 1.72
CA GLY A 213 -13.01 -3.36 2.96
C GLY A 213 -11.94 -2.78 3.90
N GLU A 214 -10.81 -2.32 3.34
CA GLU A 214 -9.77 -1.66 4.13
C GLU A 214 -10.26 -0.35 4.77
N LEU A 215 -11.07 0.46 4.07
CA LEU A 215 -11.66 1.67 4.66
C LEU A 215 -12.56 1.36 5.87
N TYR A 216 -13.33 0.27 5.83
CA TYR A 216 -14.12 -0.17 6.98
C TYR A 216 -13.27 -0.82 8.07
N ARG A 217 -12.20 -1.53 7.70
CA ARG A 217 -11.21 -2.06 8.66
C ARG A 217 -10.51 -0.93 9.43
N ASP A 218 -10.22 0.20 8.78
CA ASP A 218 -9.70 1.39 9.44
C ASP A 218 -10.70 1.93 10.48
N ARG A 219 -12.02 1.86 10.21
CA ARG A 219 -13.08 2.20 11.18
C ARG A 219 -13.14 1.21 12.35
N VAL A 220 -12.93 -0.08 12.11
CA VAL A 220 -12.81 -1.10 13.18
C VAL A 220 -11.65 -0.76 14.12
N ALA A 221 -10.50 -0.38 13.56
CA ALA A 221 -9.30 -0.03 14.33
C ALA A 221 -9.45 1.29 15.13
N ALA A 222 -10.27 2.22 14.64
CA ALA A 222 -10.52 3.51 15.28
C ALA A 222 -11.36 3.39 16.57
N VAL A 223 -12.23 2.39 16.67
CA VAL A 223 -13.01 2.15 17.88
C VAL A 223 -12.13 1.45 18.91
N ARG A 224 -12.10 1.92 20.16
CA ARG A 224 -11.32 1.32 21.26
C ARG A 224 -12.26 0.72 22.31
N LEU A 225 -11.93 -0.48 22.77
CA LEU A 225 -12.62 -1.13 23.87
C LEU A 225 -11.86 -0.85 25.17
N ASP A 226 -12.46 -0.09 26.09
CA ASP A 226 -11.85 0.24 27.38
C ASP A 226 -12.82 -0.02 28.55
N PRO A 227 -12.85 -1.25 29.06
CA PRO A 227 -13.66 -1.60 30.22
C PRO A 227 -13.15 -0.97 31.54
N SER A 228 -11.93 -0.40 31.58
CA SER A 228 -11.34 0.13 32.83
C SER A 228 -12.02 1.40 33.33
N THR A 229 -12.74 2.08 32.45
CA THR A 229 -13.54 3.27 32.77
C THR A 229 -14.71 2.96 33.71
N GLY A 230 -15.15 1.69 33.78
CA GLY A 230 -16.34 1.29 34.53
C GLY A 230 -17.67 1.72 33.88
N ASP A 231 -17.62 2.36 32.72
CA ASP A 231 -18.81 2.78 31.96
C ASP A 231 -19.27 1.64 31.05
N ALA A 232 -20.19 0.82 31.56
CA ALA A 232 -20.71 -0.33 30.84
C ALA A 232 -21.50 0.06 29.57
N ASP A 233 -22.23 1.19 29.60
CA ASP A 233 -23.02 1.67 28.48
C ASP A 233 -22.10 2.16 27.35
N ALA A 234 -21.04 2.91 27.69
CA ALA A 234 -20.04 3.33 26.71
C ALA A 234 -19.30 2.14 26.09
N LEU A 235 -18.92 1.14 26.89
CA LEU A 235 -18.29 -0.09 26.40
C LEU A 235 -19.22 -0.88 25.46
N HIS A 236 -20.49 -1.04 25.84
CA HIS A 236 -21.48 -1.71 25.02
C HIS A 236 -21.65 -1.01 23.66
N GLY A 237 -21.84 0.32 23.67
CA GLY A 237 -21.94 1.08 22.43
C GLY A 237 -20.66 1.03 21.58
N ALA A 238 -19.47 0.94 22.19
CA ALA A 238 -18.22 0.73 21.46
C ALA A 238 -18.16 -0.66 20.80
N LEU A 239 -18.60 -1.71 21.51
CA LEU A 239 -18.70 -3.06 20.96
C LEU A 239 -19.66 -3.13 19.78
N GLU A 240 -20.83 -2.48 19.87
CA GLU A 240 -21.81 -2.41 18.77
C GLU A 240 -21.20 -1.74 17.54
N ARG A 241 -20.66 -0.52 17.68
CA ARG A 241 -20.04 0.21 16.57
C ARG A 241 -18.87 -0.56 15.94
N LYS A 242 -18.02 -1.19 16.75
CA LYS A 242 -16.90 -2.00 16.24
C LYS A 242 -17.41 -3.23 15.49
N SER A 243 -18.46 -3.89 16.00
CA SER A 243 -19.07 -5.07 15.37
C SER A 243 -19.73 -4.72 14.02
N GLU A 244 -20.46 -3.61 13.95
CA GLU A 244 -21.06 -3.10 12.71
C GLU A 244 -19.99 -2.77 11.65
N ALA A 245 -18.92 -2.09 12.06
CA ALA A 245 -17.79 -1.79 11.17
C ALA A 245 -17.10 -3.08 10.69
N LEU A 246 -16.94 -4.08 11.57
CA LEU A 246 -16.35 -5.38 11.23
C LEU A 246 -17.18 -6.12 10.20
N LEU A 247 -18.51 -6.19 10.41
CA LEU A 247 -19.42 -6.82 9.46
C LEU A 247 -19.45 -6.10 8.11
N SER A 248 -19.35 -4.77 8.13
CA SER A 248 -19.24 -3.96 6.91
C SER A 248 -17.95 -4.29 6.14
N ALA A 249 -16.80 -4.32 6.83
CA ALA A 249 -15.51 -4.70 6.24
C ALA A 249 -15.55 -6.12 5.66
N GLN A 250 -16.06 -7.09 6.43
CA GLN A 250 -16.26 -8.46 5.95
C GLN A 250 -17.14 -8.50 4.69
N GLY A 251 -18.23 -7.73 4.66
CA GLY A 251 -19.12 -7.65 3.51
C GLY A 251 -18.40 -7.22 2.23
N GLU A 252 -17.55 -6.20 2.31
CA GLU A 252 -16.73 -5.73 1.18
C GLU A 252 -15.68 -6.78 0.76
N TYR A 253 -14.99 -7.43 1.70
CA TYR A 253 -14.03 -8.49 1.38
C TYR A 253 -14.70 -9.70 0.70
N LEU A 254 -15.87 -10.11 1.18
CA LEU A 254 -16.64 -11.18 0.55
C LEU A 254 -17.12 -10.78 -0.87
N ARG A 255 -17.45 -9.49 -1.09
CA ARG A 255 -17.71 -8.98 -2.45
C ARG A 255 -16.46 -9.07 -3.34
N ALA A 256 -15.28 -8.76 -2.81
CA ALA A 256 -14.02 -8.86 -3.55
C ALA A 256 -13.73 -10.30 -3.98
N ILE A 257 -13.94 -11.27 -3.09
CA ILE A 257 -13.81 -12.71 -3.38
C ILE A 257 -14.77 -13.13 -4.51
N ARG A 258 -16.02 -12.64 -4.50
CA ARG A 258 -17.02 -12.98 -5.53
C ARG A 258 -16.70 -12.45 -6.92
N LEU A 259 -15.84 -11.43 -7.04
CA LEU A 259 -15.41 -10.92 -8.34
C LEU A 259 -14.46 -11.90 -9.07
N GLY A 260 -13.89 -12.88 -8.36
CA GLY A 260 -13.17 -14.01 -8.97
C GLY A 260 -11.71 -13.76 -9.31
N ASP A 261 -11.14 -12.60 -8.97
CA ASP A 261 -9.69 -12.40 -9.04
C ASP A 261 -8.99 -13.19 -7.93
N ALA A 262 -8.09 -14.12 -8.29
CA ALA A 262 -7.47 -15.03 -7.34
C ALA A 262 -6.62 -14.30 -6.29
N ARG A 263 -5.84 -13.28 -6.69
CA ARG A 263 -4.96 -12.55 -5.78
C ARG A 263 -5.78 -11.78 -4.75
N TRP A 264 -6.78 -11.02 -5.20
CA TRP A 264 -7.63 -10.24 -4.32
C TRP A 264 -8.57 -11.09 -3.48
N ALA A 265 -8.99 -12.26 -3.96
CA ALA A 265 -9.75 -13.22 -3.16
C ALA A 265 -8.92 -13.74 -1.99
N VAL A 266 -7.66 -14.11 -2.22
CA VAL A 266 -6.75 -14.57 -1.16
C VAL A 266 -6.47 -13.44 -0.16
N ALA A 267 -6.15 -12.24 -0.64
CA ALA A 267 -5.92 -11.08 0.23
C ALA A 267 -7.16 -10.76 1.09
N ALA A 268 -8.35 -10.74 0.48
CA ALA A 268 -9.61 -10.47 1.18
C ALA A 268 -9.93 -11.55 2.22
N GLY A 269 -9.72 -12.83 1.90
CA GLY A 269 -9.96 -13.94 2.83
C GLY A 269 -9.05 -13.87 4.07
N ALA A 270 -7.76 -13.56 3.86
CA ALA A 270 -6.82 -13.35 4.97
C ALA A 270 -7.28 -12.19 5.87
N ARG A 271 -7.71 -11.05 5.29
CA ARG A 271 -8.24 -9.92 6.06
C ARG A 271 -9.50 -10.26 6.86
N VAL A 272 -10.37 -11.14 6.36
CA VAL A 272 -11.52 -11.62 7.13
C VAL A 272 -11.06 -12.38 8.38
N GLY A 273 -10.07 -13.26 8.26
CA GLY A 273 -9.48 -13.94 9.43
C GLY A 273 -8.89 -12.95 10.43
N GLU A 274 -8.16 -11.94 9.94
CA GLU A 274 -7.55 -10.91 10.79
C GLU A 274 -8.57 -10.06 11.55
N LEU A 275 -9.73 -9.76 10.96
CA LEU A 275 -10.79 -9.01 11.63
C LEU A 275 -11.28 -9.76 12.89
N TYR A 276 -11.54 -11.05 12.76
CA TYR A 276 -12.03 -11.88 13.86
C TYR A 276 -10.95 -12.13 14.92
N ASP A 277 -9.71 -12.44 14.49
CA ASP A 277 -8.59 -12.64 15.41
C ASP A 277 -8.22 -11.34 16.14
N GLY A 278 -8.26 -10.20 15.44
CA GLY A 278 -8.01 -8.88 16.01
C GLY A 278 -9.01 -8.52 17.11
N LEU A 279 -10.31 -8.68 16.85
CA LEU A 279 -11.35 -8.41 17.86
C LEU A 279 -11.19 -9.34 19.09
N ARG A 280 -10.94 -10.63 18.85
CA ARG A 280 -10.68 -11.60 19.92
C ARG A 280 -9.51 -11.17 20.79
N ARG A 281 -8.38 -10.81 20.18
CA ARG A 281 -7.17 -10.38 20.89
C ARG A 281 -7.41 -9.10 21.67
N GLU A 282 -8.04 -8.10 21.06
CA GLU A 282 -8.36 -6.84 21.74
C GLU A 282 -9.22 -7.07 22.99
N LEU A 283 -10.22 -7.96 22.93
CA LEU A 283 -11.03 -8.32 24.08
C LEU A 283 -10.21 -9.01 25.19
N LEU A 284 -9.35 -9.97 24.83
CA LEU A 284 -8.53 -10.70 25.80
C LEU A 284 -7.41 -9.85 26.43
N GLU A 285 -6.87 -8.91 25.66
CA GLU A 285 -5.80 -8.00 26.07
C GLU A 285 -6.33 -6.72 26.73
N ALA A 286 -7.66 -6.49 26.71
CA ALA A 286 -8.28 -5.33 27.33
C ALA A 286 -7.96 -5.25 28.83
N PRO A 287 -7.86 -4.02 29.39
CA PRO A 287 -7.67 -3.86 30.83
C PRO A 287 -8.84 -4.47 31.61
N LEU A 288 -8.64 -4.71 32.91
CA LEU A 288 -9.71 -5.24 33.75
C LEU A 288 -10.74 -4.14 34.09
N PRO A 289 -12.03 -4.47 34.20
CA PRO A 289 -13.01 -3.60 34.83
C PRO A 289 -12.57 -3.20 36.26
N PRO A 290 -12.94 -1.99 36.73
CA PRO A 290 -12.56 -1.54 38.07
C PRO A 290 -13.23 -2.40 39.15
N GLY A 291 -12.57 -2.54 40.31
CA GLY A 291 -13.15 -3.18 41.49
C GLY A 291 -13.09 -4.72 41.55
N LEU A 292 -12.36 -5.36 40.63
CA LEU A 292 -12.10 -6.80 40.68
C LEU A 292 -10.88 -7.11 41.57
N ASP A 293 -11.04 -8.05 42.51
CA ASP A 293 -9.88 -8.68 43.19
C ASP A 293 -9.25 -9.75 42.29
N ALA A 294 -8.13 -10.34 42.72
CA ALA A 294 -7.41 -11.34 41.93
C ALA A 294 -8.27 -12.53 41.52
N ALA A 295 -9.07 -13.08 42.45
CA ALA A 295 -9.93 -14.23 42.16
C ALA A 295 -11.04 -13.89 41.15
N ARG A 296 -11.68 -12.71 41.31
CA ARG A 296 -12.71 -12.23 40.37
C ARG A 296 -12.12 -11.86 39.01
N ALA A 297 -10.89 -11.34 38.96
CA ALA A 297 -10.18 -11.06 37.72
C ALA A 297 -9.88 -12.36 36.93
N ASP A 298 -9.45 -13.41 37.62
CA ASP A 298 -9.20 -14.72 36.98
C ASP A 298 -10.50 -15.35 36.46
N ALA A 299 -11.58 -15.29 37.25
CA ALA A 299 -12.91 -15.74 36.82
C ALA A 299 -13.42 -14.95 35.61
N TYR A 300 -13.27 -13.62 35.61
CA TYR A 300 -13.63 -12.76 34.48
C TYR A 300 -12.88 -13.15 33.21
N ARG A 301 -11.57 -13.36 33.29
CA ARG A 301 -10.76 -13.78 32.14
C ARG A 301 -11.13 -15.18 31.64
N ALA A 302 -11.49 -16.09 32.52
CA ALA A 302 -11.93 -17.44 32.14
C ALA A 302 -13.26 -17.40 31.38
N GLU A 303 -14.22 -16.63 31.90
CA GLU A 303 -15.52 -16.41 31.24
C GLU A 303 -15.33 -15.74 29.86
N LEU A 304 -14.50 -14.69 29.80
CA LEU A 304 -14.24 -13.97 28.55
C LEU A 304 -13.61 -14.88 27.48
N ARG A 305 -12.67 -15.75 27.86
CA ARG A 305 -12.09 -16.76 26.93
C ARG A 305 -13.18 -17.65 26.31
N GLY A 306 -14.14 -18.10 27.11
CA GLY A 306 -15.28 -18.87 26.62
C GLY A 306 -16.15 -18.08 25.63
N GLN A 307 -16.44 -16.82 25.93
CA GLN A 307 -17.28 -15.97 25.07
C GLN A 307 -16.63 -15.64 23.73
N VAL A 308 -15.30 -15.45 23.70
CA VAL A 308 -14.58 -15.11 22.46
C VAL A 308 -14.14 -16.33 21.64
N ALA A 309 -14.37 -17.55 22.13
CA ALA A 309 -13.99 -18.78 21.42
C ALA A 309 -14.60 -18.86 20.01
N VAL A 310 -15.84 -18.38 19.83
CA VAL A 310 -16.50 -18.31 18.52
C VAL A 310 -15.74 -17.43 17.53
N LEU A 311 -15.08 -16.36 18.00
CA LEU A 311 -14.26 -15.48 17.16
C LEU A 311 -12.99 -16.21 16.71
N ALA A 312 -12.38 -17.02 17.58
CA ALA A 312 -11.24 -17.87 17.23
C ALA A 312 -11.61 -18.88 16.15
N SER A 313 -12.74 -19.59 16.30
CA SER A 313 -13.23 -20.54 15.30
C SER A 313 -13.50 -19.87 13.95
N LYS A 314 -14.12 -18.67 13.94
CA LYS A 314 -14.36 -17.91 12.71
C LYS A 314 -13.07 -17.48 12.03
N ALA A 315 -12.09 -16.99 12.80
CA ALA A 315 -10.78 -16.61 12.28
C ALA A 315 -10.05 -17.80 11.66
N ALA A 316 -9.95 -18.92 12.39
CA ALA A 316 -9.31 -20.15 11.91
C ALA A 316 -9.97 -20.65 10.62
N SER A 317 -11.29 -20.73 10.59
CA SER A 317 -12.03 -21.16 9.39
C SER A 317 -11.79 -20.24 8.19
N ALA A 318 -11.72 -18.93 8.40
CA ALA A 318 -11.41 -17.98 7.32
C ALA A 318 -9.98 -18.18 6.78
N TYR A 319 -8.99 -18.36 7.66
CA TYR A 319 -7.61 -18.63 7.25
C TYR A 319 -7.48 -19.97 6.52
N GLU A 320 -8.08 -21.05 7.05
CA GLU A 320 -8.08 -22.38 6.41
C GLU A 320 -8.67 -22.33 4.99
N GLN A 321 -9.86 -21.72 4.85
CA GLN A 321 -10.51 -21.58 3.55
C GLN A 321 -9.66 -20.75 2.58
N THR A 322 -9.02 -19.68 3.07
CA THR A 322 -8.13 -18.83 2.27
C THR A 322 -6.91 -19.59 1.79
N LEU A 323 -6.25 -20.34 2.67
CA LEU A 323 -5.05 -21.12 2.35
C LEU A 323 -5.37 -22.29 1.40
N ASP A 324 -6.50 -22.94 1.60
CA ASP A 324 -6.98 -23.98 0.69
C ASP A 324 -7.32 -23.40 -0.69
N TRP A 325 -8.00 -22.26 -0.75
CA TRP A 325 -8.27 -21.56 -2.00
C TRP A 325 -6.99 -21.12 -2.71
N ALA A 326 -6.04 -20.50 -2.00
CA ALA A 326 -4.76 -20.08 -2.55
C ALA A 326 -4.02 -21.26 -3.21
N ARG A 327 -3.99 -22.42 -2.53
CA ARG A 327 -3.40 -23.65 -3.06
C ARG A 327 -4.08 -24.10 -4.35
N ARG A 328 -5.42 -24.12 -4.39
CA ARG A 328 -6.19 -24.53 -5.58
C ARG A 328 -6.04 -23.57 -6.75
N ALA A 329 -5.96 -22.27 -6.46
CA ALA A 329 -5.82 -21.21 -7.44
C ALA A 329 -4.36 -20.99 -7.90
N GLY A 330 -3.39 -21.70 -7.32
CA GLY A 330 -1.97 -21.54 -7.64
C GLY A 330 -1.37 -20.21 -7.20
N VAL A 331 -1.97 -19.55 -6.20
CA VAL A 331 -1.45 -18.31 -5.63
C VAL A 331 -0.42 -18.67 -4.56
N ASP A 332 0.85 -18.36 -4.83
CA ASP A 332 1.97 -18.56 -3.89
C ASP A 332 2.70 -17.24 -3.66
N ASP A 333 2.02 -16.31 -2.97
CA ASP A 333 2.58 -15.02 -2.57
C ASP A 333 2.82 -15.05 -1.05
N PRO A 334 4.09 -15.17 -0.60
CA PRO A 334 4.42 -15.18 0.83
C PRO A 334 3.87 -13.97 1.59
N ALA A 335 3.84 -12.78 0.95
CA ALA A 335 3.32 -11.57 1.57
C ALA A 335 1.82 -11.64 1.88
N LEU A 336 1.06 -12.50 1.19
CA LEU A 336 -0.35 -12.75 1.46
C LEU A 336 -0.58 -13.95 2.38
N LEU A 337 0.29 -14.96 2.32
CA LEU A 337 0.03 -16.27 2.91
C LEU A 337 0.71 -16.50 4.27
N ASP A 338 1.88 -15.93 4.52
CA ASP A 338 2.66 -16.26 5.72
C ASP A 338 1.96 -15.80 6.99
N GLY A 339 1.41 -14.59 6.99
CA GLY A 339 0.62 -14.08 8.12
C GLY A 339 -0.61 -14.96 8.44
N ALA A 340 -1.29 -15.45 7.41
CA ALA A 340 -2.44 -16.34 7.56
C ALA A 340 -2.04 -17.72 8.11
N ARG A 341 -0.92 -18.30 7.62
CA ARG A 341 -0.36 -19.57 8.11
C ARG A 341 0.03 -19.48 9.59
N GLU A 342 0.77 -18.42 9.94
CA GLU A 342 1.19 -18.18 11.31
C GLU A 342 0.00 -17.95 12.25
N ALA A 343 -0.99 -17.16 11.83
CA ALA A 343 -2.18 -16.90 12.62
C ALA A 343 -3.01 -18.17 12.86
N LEU A 344 -3.22 -18.98 11.82
CA LEU A 344 -3.91 -20.26 11.93
C LEU A 344 -3.17 -21.19 12.91
N SER A 345 -1.85 -21.34 12.77
CA SER A 345 -1.07 -22.20 13.65
C SER A 345 -1.15 -21.76 15.13
N ARG A 346 -1.12 -20.44 15.40
CA ARG A 346 -1.30 -19.92 16.77
C ARG A 346 -2.70 -20.25 17.32
N LEU A 347 -3.75 -20.13 16.51
CA LEU A 347 -5.12 -20.43 16.91
C LEU A 347 -5.31 -21.92 17.21
N GLU A 348 -4.74 -22.80 16.39
CA GLU A 348 -4.76 -24.26 16.60
C GLU A 348 -4.03 -24.66 17.88
N GLN A 349 -2.87 -24.08 18.15
CA GLN A 349 -2.10 -24.34 19.38
C GLN A 349 -2.86 -23.88 20.63
N ALA A 350 -3.49 -22.69 20.58
CA ALA A 350 -4.30 -22.20 21.67
C ALA A 350 -5.48 -23.15 21.96
N ALA A 351 -6.18 -23.60 20.92
CA ALA A 351 -7.27 -24.57 21.06
C ALA A 351 -6.81 -25.92 21.63
N ALA A 352 -5.62 -26.39 21.24
CA ALA A 352 -5.05 -27.65 21.75
C ALA A 352 -4.62 -27.56 23.22
N GLY A 353 -4.09 -26.41 23.65
CA GLY A 353 -3.70 -26.17 25.05
C GLY A 353 -4.88 -26.00 26.02
N GLU A 354 -6.05 -25.65 25.51
CA GLU A 354 -7.30 -25.52 26.27
C GLU A 354 -8.11 -26.83 26.36
N ALA A 355 -7.72 -27.87 25.61
CA ALA A 355 -8.35 -29.19 25.72
C ALA A 355 -8.06 -29.81 27.10
N PRO A 356 -9.08 -30.30 27.83
CA PRO A 356 -8.83 -30.95 29.11
C PRO A 356 -7.93 -32.17 28.89
N ALA A 357 -6.85 -32.27 29.68
CA ALA A 357 -6.02 -33.47 29.74
C ALA A 357 -6.94 -34.67 30.02
N ARG A 358 -6.98 -35.61 29.08
CA ARG A 358 -7.86 -36.79 29.13
C ARG A 358 -7.48 -37.74 30.25
#